data_AF-A0A0N7ZY73-F1
#
_entry.id   AF-A0A0N7ZY73-F1
#
_cell.length_a   1.000
_cell.length_b   1.000
_cell.length_c   1.000
_cell.angle_alpha   90.00
_cell.angle_beta   90.00
_cell.angle_gamma   90.00
#
_symmetry.space_group_name_H-M   'P 1'
#
loop_
_entity.id
_entity.type
_entity.pdbx_description
1 polymer ?
#
loop_
_entity_poly.entity_id
_entity_poly.type
_entity_poly.pdbx_seq_one_letter_code
_entity_poly.pdbx_strand_id
1 'polypeptide(L)'
;MDDDEGWKVLENTIDFGDHIDLCNATELIKKLNLTDLFAMTWRWLPLLDEMVDMSMFRDSDSAIIAREEDAVREWLASDRTYHIMRDHPQHCVTFLGGCWGVKISQDRSTIVDAAQRLFHENHRHTYGYDQQLLDRLFWPIAQSSMIAHDSYCCERFPNSKPYPSQRKDGLFVGRPIYSKAILKSPCPQKCRPANTTSEWTYC
;
A
#
# COMPACT_ATOMS: atom_id res chain seq x y z
N MET A 1 3.30 2.81 29.90
CA MET A 1 2.24 1.81 29.72
C MET A 1 2.95 0.58 29.20
N ASP A 2 2.93 -0.49 29.98
CA ASP A 2 3.43 -1.80 29.52
C ASP A 2 2.45 -2.34 28.46
N ASP A 3 2.91 -3.20 27.55
CA ASP A 3 2.09 -3.72 26.44
C ASP A 3 0.80 -4.38 26.96
N ASP A 4 0.88 -5.07 28.09
CA ASP A 4 -0.25 -5.72 28.79
C ASP A 4 -1.32 -4.72 29.27
N GLU A 5 -0.89 -3.53 29.71
CA GLU A 5 -1.80 -2.48 30.14
C GLU A 5 -2.47 -1.86 28.90
N GLY A 6 -1.71 -1.65 27.82
CA GLY A 6 -2.20 -1.18 26.53
C GLY A 6 -3.29 -2.07 25.96
N TRP A 7 -3.05 -3.39 25.98
CA TRP A 7 -3.98 -4.38 25.48
C TRP A 7 -5.29 -4.40 26.26
N LYS A 8 -5.22 -4.36 27.59
CA LYS A 8 -6.41 -4.28 28.44
C LYS A 8 -7.23 -3.02 28.16
N VAL A 9 -6.60 -1.88 27.93
CA VAL A 9 -7.33 -0.66 27.57
C VAL A 9 -8.03 -0.84 26.23
N LEU A 10 -7.35 -1.42 25.23
CA LEU A 10 -7.91 -1.65 23.90
C LEU A 10 -9.15 -2.56 23.96
N GLU A 11 -9.03 -3.74 24.59
CA GLU A 11 -10.12 -4.73 24.73
C GLU A 11 -11.32 -4.18 25.50
N ASN A 12 -11.09 -3.31 26.49
CA ASN A 12 -12.18 -2.71 27.26
C ASN A 12 -12.82 -1.48 26.60
N THR A 13 -12.15 -0.87 25.60
CA THR A 13 -12.62 0.37 24.97
C THR A 13 -13.41 0.12 23.69
N ILE A 14 -13.09 -0.95 22.96
CA ILE A 14 -13.64 -1.21 21.64
C ILE A 14 -14.24 -2.61 21.61
N ASP A 15 -15.54 -2.70 21.32
CA ASP A 15 -16.16 -3.95 20.92
C ASP A 15 -15.85 -4.19 19.43
N PHE A 16 -14.97 -5.15 19.19
CA PHE A 16 -14.48 -5.51 17.86
C PHE A 16 -15.42 -6.46 17.11
N GLY A 17 -16.40 -7.06 17.80
CA GLY A 17 -17.28 -8.10 17.26
C GLY A 17 -16.53 -9.37 16.79
N ASP A 18 -17.26 -10.29 16.18
CA ASP A 18 -16.75 -11.62 15.79
C ASP A 18 -15.99 -11.61 14.44
N HIS A 19 -15.62 -10.44 13.92
CA HIS A 19 -15.07 -10.26 12.57
C HIS A 19 -13.70 -9.58 12.56
N ILE A 20 -13.13 -9.34 13.74
CA ILE A 20 -11.84 -8.67 13.91
C ILE A 20 -10.99 -9.50 14.85
N ASP A 21 -9.88 -9.99 14.33
CA ASP A 21 -8.82 -10.61 15.12
C ASP A 21 -7.73 -9.58 15.40
N LEU A 22 -7.26 -9.57 16.65
CA LEU A 22 -6.16 -8.71 17.07
C LEU A 22 -4.91 -9.55 17.34
N CYS A 23 -3.81 -9.18 16.70
CA CYS A 23 -2.51 -9.82 16.88
C CYS A 23 -1.55 -8.88 17.61
N ASN A 24 -0.92 -9.37 18.68
CA ASN A 24 0.14 -8.64 19.36
C ASN A 24 1.40 -8.61 18.49
N ALA A 25 1.69 -7.44 17.89
CA ALA A 25 2.84 -7.27 17.02
C ALA A 25 4.17 -7.51 17.76
N THR A 26 4.30 -7.10 19.02
CA THR A 26 5.52 -7.31 19.82
C THR A 26 5.84 -8.79 19.98
N GLU A 27 4.83 -9.61 20.30
CA GLU A 27 5.00 -11.05 20.41
C GLU A 27 5.35 -11.69 19.07
N LEU A 28 4.68 -11.26 17.99
CA LEU A 28 4.92 -11.78 16.65
C LEU A 28 6.36 -11.49 16.17
N ILE A 29 6.84 -10.26 16.37
CA ILE A 29 8.20 -9.83 16.03
C ILE A 29 9.24 -10.65 16.80
N LYS A 30 9.03 -10.86 18.11
CA LYS A 30 9.92 -11.69 18.94
C LYS A 30 9.92 -13.14 18.47
N LYS A 31 8.74 -13.72 18.26
CA LYS A 31 8.57 -15.12 17.83
C LYS A 31 9.24 -15.40 16.49
N LEU A 32 9.17 -14.45 15.56
CA LEU A 32 9.77 -14.55 14.23
C LEU A 32 11.22 -14.03 14.17
N ASN A 33 11.79 -13.60 15.30
CA ASN A 33 13.14 -13.04 15.41
C ASN A 33 13.40 -11.86 14.45
N LEU A 34 12.46 -10.92 14.38
CA LEU A 34 12.48 -9.79 13.42
C LEU A 34 12.89 -8.46 14.07
N THR A 35 13.34 -8.47 15.32
CA THR A 35 13.68 -7.27 16.10
C THR A 35 14.75 -6.40 15.43
N ASP A 36 15.72 -7.04 14.77
CA ASP A 36 16.83 -6.34 14.10
C ASP A 36 16.49 -5.91 12.67
N LEU A 37 15.27 -6.21 12.18
CA LEU A 37 14.84 -5.75 10.86
C LEU A 37 14.35 -4.31 10.91
N PHE A 38 14.40 -3.64 9.76
CA PHE A 38 13.84 -2.30 9.61
C PHE A 38 12.33 -2.29 9.88
N ALA A 39 11.90 -1.72 11.02
CA ALA A 39 10.53 -1.80 11.54
C ALA A 39 9.42 -1.41 10.56
N MET A 40 9.73 -0.55 9.58
CA MET A 40 8.79 -0.18 8.51
C MET A 40 8.30 -1.40 7.71
N THR A 41 9.05 -2.49 7.63
CA THR A 41 8.66 -3.70 6.90
C THR A 41 7.72 -4.62 7.69
N TRP A 42 7.61 -4.44 9.02
CA TRP A 42 6.73 -5.28 9.85
C TRP A 42 5.26 -5.14 9.46
N ARG A 43 4.87 -4.02 8.84
CA ARG A 43 3.52 -3.83 8.30
C ARG A 43 3.12 -4.90 7.27
N TRP A 44 4.09 -5.61 6.67
CA TRP A 44 3.88 -6.65 5.66
C TRP A 44 3.83 -8.06 6.23
N LEU A 45 3.85 -8.23 7.56
CA LEU A 45 3.69 -9.53 8.21
C LEU A 45 2.42 -10.29 7.81
N PRO A 46 1.27 -9.65 7.50
CA PRO A 46 0.10 -10.36 6.98
C PRO A 46 0.36 -11.17 5.70
N LEU A 47 1.43 -10.89 4.95
CA LEU A 47 1.83 -11.69 3.78
C LEU A 47 2.26 -13.12 4.15
N LEU A 48 2.66 -13.35 5.40
CA LEU A 48 3.07 -14.65 5.93
C LEU A 48 1.94 -15.38 6.66
N ASP A 49 0.77 -14.76 6.80
CA ASP A 49 -0.36 -15.35 7.49
C ASP A 49 -1.18 -16.25 6.54
N GLU A 50 -1.34 -17.52 6.91
CA GLU A 50 -2.07 -18.51 6.13
C GLU A 50 -3.57 -18.20 6.06
N MET A 51 -4.11 -17.45 7.03
CA MET A 51 -5.53 -17.07 7.09
C MET A 51 -5.85 -15.82 6.27
N VAL A 52 -4.84 -15.08 5.80
CA VAL A 52 -5.05 -13.82 5.08
C VAL A 52 -5.12 -14.07 3.58
N ASP A 53 -6.29 -13.86 2.98
CA ASP A 53 -6.47 -13.99 1.53
C ASP A 53 -6.06 -12.74 0.74
N MET A 54 -6.08 -11.58 1.39
CA MET A 54 -5.79 -10.29 0.78
C MET A 54 -5.21 -9.32 1.80
N SER A 55 -4.28 -8.47 1.38
CA SER A 55 -3.72 -7.41 2.21
C SER A 55 -3.70 -6.08 1.48
N MET A 56 -3.91 -4.99 2.23
CA MET A 56 -3.79 -3.62 1.75
C MET A 56 -2.98 -2.84 2.78
N PHE A 57 -1.90 -2.19 2.34
CA PHE A 57 -0.95 -1.55 3.24
C PHE A 57 -1.09 -0.03 3.17
N ARG A 58 -1.21 0.60 4.34
CA ARG A 58 -1.33 2.05 4.52
C ARG A 58 -0.41 2.56 5.61
N ASP A 59 0.11 3.77 5.42
CA ASP A 59 0.72 4.52 6.51
C ASP A 59 -0.39 4.96 7.47
N SER A 60 -0.20 4.72 8.77
CA SER A 60 -1.20 5.03 9.81
C SER A 60 -1.46 6.52 9.98
N ASP A 61 -0.57 7.36 9.45
CA ASP A 61 -0.71 8.79 9.45
C ASP A 61 -1.42 9.34 8.21
N SER A 62 -1.91 8.48 7.31
CA SER A 62 -2.60 8.89 6.08
C SER A 62 -4.10 8.62 6.15
N ALA A 63 -4.91 9.63 5.79
CA ALA A 63 -6.37 9.46 5.74
C ALA A 63 -6.80 8.75 4.45
N ILE A 64 -7.78 7.86 4.58
CA ILE A 64 -8.50 7.29 3.44
C ILE A 64 -9.42 8.36 2.86
N ILE A 65 -9.31 8.58 1.55
CA ILE A 65 -10.13 9.54 0.80
C ILE A 65 -10.95 8.81 -0.26
N ALA A 66 -12.06 9.40 -0.70
CA ALA A 66 -12.95 8.80 -1.71
C ALA A 66 -12.21 8.37 -3.00
N ARG A 67 -11.20 9.14 -3.43
CA ARG A 67 -10.33 8.79 -4.56
C ARG A 67 -9.60 7.46 -4.39
N GLU A 68 -9.13 7.19 -3.18
CA GLU A 68 -8.48 5.92 -2.86
C GLU A 68 -9.49 4.78 -2.89
N GLU A 69 -10.67 5.00 -2.30
CA GLU A 69 -11.76 4.02 -2.31
C GLU A 69 -12.16 3.65 -3.74
N ASP A 70 -12.29 4.61 -4.64
CA ASP A 70 -12.60 4.36 -6.05
C ASP A 70 -11.53 3.47 -6.71
N ALA A 71 -10.25 3.75 -6.46
CA ALA A 71 -9.12 3.00 -7.01
C ALA A 71 -9.03 1.58 -6.42
N VAL A 72 -9.33 1.41 -5.13
CA VAL A 72 -9.40 0.11 -4.47
C VAL A 72 -10.59 -0.68 -5.02
N ARG A 73 -11.77 -0.07 -5.16
CA ARG A 73 -12.96 -0.72 -5.70
C ARG A 73 -12.74 -1.23 -7.12
N GLU A 74 -12.08 -0.43 -7.97
CA GLU A 74 -11.73 -0.86 -9.33
C GLU A 74 -10.78 -2.08 -9.31
N TRP A 75 -9.79 -2.09 -8.42
CA TRP A 75 -8.89 -3.24 -8.27
C TRP A 75 -9.59 -4.49 -7.73
N LEU A 76 -10.43 -4.34 -6.70
CA LEU A 76 -11.19 -5.45 -6.11
C LEU A 76 -12.12 -6.09 -7.14
N ALA A 77 -12.74 -5.30 -8.01
CA ALA A 77 -13.60 -5.78 -9.09
C ALA A 77 -12.83 -6.48 -10.24
N SER A 78 -11.50 -6.35 -10.29
CA SER A 78 -10.66 -6.98 -11.31
C SER A 78 -10.18 -8.38 -10.91
N ASP A 79 -9.62 -9.12 -11.87
CA ASP A 79 -8.90 -10.37 -11.66
C ASP A 79 -7.42 -10.16 -11.28
N ARG A 80 -6.95 -8.92 -11.18
CA ARG A 80 -5.53 -8.62 -10.95
C ARG A 80 -5.12 -8.82 -9.50
N THR A 81 -3.93 -9.39 -9.34
CA THR A 81 -3.36 -9.81 -8.07
C THR A 81 -2.84 -8.63 -7.26
N TYR A 82 -2.15 -7.69 -7.90
CA TYR A 82 -1.50 -6.56 -7.23
C TYR A 82 -2.21 -5.23 -7.53
N HIS A 83 -2.23 -4.36 -6.53
CA HIS A 83 -2.69 -2.97 -6.63
C HIS A 83 -1.56 -2.03 -6.28
N ILE A 84 -1.33 -1.02 -7.11
CA ILE A 84 -0.31 0.00 -6.89
C ILE A 84 -0.97 1.36 -7.07
N MET A 85 -0.67 2.29 -6.16
CA MET A 85 -1.24 3.64 -6.19
C MET A 85 -0.15 4.71 -6.12
N ARG A 86 -0.05 5.53 -7.17
CA ARG A 86 0.94 6.59 -7.34
C ARG A 86 0.25 7.93 -7.65
N ASP A 87 -0.19 8.61 -6.60
CA ASP A 87 -1.05 9.78 -6.75
C ASP A 87 -0.36 11.15 -6.61
N HIS A 88 0.97 11.18 -6.49
CA HIS A 88 1.75 12.41 -6.30
C HIS A 88 3.06 12.33 -7.09
N PRO A 89 3.66 13.45 -7.56
CA PRO A 89 4.93 13.42 -8.29
C PRO A 89 6.09 12.74 -7.55
N GLN A 90 6.04 12.70 -6.22
CA GLN A 90 7.03 11.99 -5.39
C GLN A 90 6.75 10.48 -5.27
N HIS A 91 5.61 9.99 -5.77
CA HIS A 91 5.22 8.58 -5.72
C HIS A 91 5.69 7.81 -6.96
N CYS A 92 6.62 8.36 -7.75
CA CYS A 92 7.16 7.73 -8.95
C CYS A 92 8.18 6.61 -8.62
N VAL A 93 7.74 5.62 -7.84
CA VAL A 93 8.44 4.39 -7.47
C VAL A 93 7.63 3.18 -7.91
N THR A 94 8.22 1.98 -8.00
CA THR A 94 7.48 0.77 -8.40
C THR A 94 6.38 0.45 -7.40
N PHE A 95 6.69 0.42 -6.11
CA PHE A 95 5.72 0.35 -5.03
C PHE A 95 6.02 1.42 -3.98
N LEU A 96 4.99 2.16 -3.56
CA LEU A 96 5.06 3.00 -2.37
C LEU A 96 4.69 2.14 -1.16
N GLY A 97 5.53 2.13 -0.12
CA GLY A 97 5.44 1.17 0.99
C GLY A 97 4.08 1.13 1.70
N GLY A 98 3.39 2.28 1.75
CA GLY A 98 2.06 2.45 2.32
C GLY A 98 0.94 2.70 1.30
N CYS A 99 1.09 2.38 0.01
CA CYS A 99 0.04 2.62 -1.00
C CYS A 99 -0.06 1.48 -2.02
N TRP A 100 -0.22 0.25 -1.53
CA TRP A 100 -0.39 -0.93 -2.39
C TRP A 100 -1.26 -1.99 -1.72
N GLY A 101 -1.65 -3.01 -2.49
CA GLY A 101 -2.42 -4.16 -2.02
C GLY A 101 -2.15 -5.40 -2.86
N VAL A 102 -2.51 -6.56 -2.32
CA VAL A 102 -2.29 -7.86 -2.96
C VAL A 102 -3.37 -8.88 -2.58
N LYS A 103 -3.85 -9.64 -3.55
CA LYS A 103 -4.73 -10.80 -3.37
C LYS A 103 -3.88 -12.05 -3.20
N ILE A 104 -3.45 -12.30 -1.97
CA ILE A 104 -2.53 -13.40 -1.61
C ILE A 104 -3.05 -14.73 -2.12
N SER A 105 -4.35 -15.01 -1.98
CA SER A 105 -4.96 -16.27 -2.39
C SER A 105 -4.84 -16.58 -3.90
N GLN A 106 -4.62 -15.58 -4.75
CA GLN A 106 -4.46 -15.80 -6.20
C GLN A 106 -3.10 -16.41 -6.59
N ASP A 107 -2.05 -16.18 -5.79
CA ASP A 107 -0.69 -16.68 -6.07
C ASP A 107 0.12 -16.82 -4.76
N ARG A 108 -0.47 -17.52 -3.79
CA ARG A 108 0.06 -17.59 -2.41
C ARG A 108 1.50 -18.08 -2.38
N SER A 109 1.85 -19.09 -3.18
CA SER A 109 3.21 -19.65 -3.20
C SER A 109 4.25 -18.60 -3.58
N THR A 110 4.01 -17.83 -4.65
CA THR A 110 4.96 -16.83 -5.12
C THR A 110 5.04 -15.63 -4.19
N ILE A 111 3.89 -15.20 -3.65
CA ILE A 111 3.80 -14.05 -2.73
C ILE A 111 4.48 -14.35 -1.40
N VAL A 112 4.24 -15.55 -0.84
CA VAL A 112 4.86 -16.00 0.40
C VAL A 112 6.36 -16.20 0.21
N ASP A 113 6.83 -16.76 -0.92
CA ASP A 113 8.27 -16.84 -1.22
C ASP A 113 8.94 -15.46 -1.22
N ALA A 114 8.33 -14.48 -1.91
CA ALA A 114 8.83 -13.11 -1.95
C ALA A 114 8.85 -12.47 -0.55
N ALA A 115 7.80 -12.68 0.25
CA ALA A 115 7.71 -12.19 1.62
C ALA A 115 8.74 -12.86 2.54
N GLN A 116 8.93 -14.18 2.45
CA GLN A 116 9.94 -14.90 3.21
C GLN A 116 11.33 -14.38 2.89
N ARG A 117 11.66 -14.18 1.61
CA ARG A 117 12.93 -13.59 1.19
C ARG A 117 13.11 -12.18 1.76
N LEU A 118 12.04 -11.38 1.77
CA LEU A 118 12.04 -10.05 2.37
C LEU A 118 12.44 -10.12 3.85
N PHE A 119 11.81 -10.99 4.64
CA PHE A 119 12.07 -11.09 6.07
C PHE A 119 13.35 -11.86 6.47
N HIS A 120 13.97 -12.60 5.55
CA HIS A 120 15.24 -13.30 5.81
C HIS A 120 16.49 -12.50 5.43
N GLU A 121 16.34 -11.35 4.78
CA GLU A 121 17.48 -10.52 4.40
C GLU A 121 17.89 -9.55 5.51
N ASN A 122 19.18 -9.24 5.59
CA ASN A 122 19.68 -8.21 6.50
C ASN A 122 19.24 -6.83 6.02
N HIS A 123 18.36 -6.19 6.79
CA HIS A 123 17.83 -4.88 6.42
C HIS A 123 18.83 -3.76 6.65
N ARG A 124 18.82 -2.77 5.74
CA ARG A 124 19.48 -1.50 5.98
C ARG A 124 18.51 -0.57 6.69
N HIS A 125 18.96 0.06 7.77
CA HIS A 125 18.18 1.06 8.51
C HIS A 125 18.30 2.44 7.86
N THR A 126 17.96 2.53 6.58
CA THR A 126 18.04 3.76 5.77
C THR A 126 16.70 4.11 5.18
N TYR A 127 16.42 5.40 5.06
CA TYR A 127 15.16 5.90 4.49
C TYR A 127 14.89 5.31 3.09
N GLY A 128 13.65 4.85 2.86
CA GLY A 128 13.20 4.28 1.59
C GLY A 128 13.72 2.87 1.29
N TYR A 129 14.39 2.21 2.24
CA TYR A 129 14.88 0.84 2.05
C TYR A 129 13.75 -0.18 1.87
N ASP A 130 12.62 0.03 2.54
CA ASP A 130 11.38 -0.73 2.36
C ASP A 130 10.94 -0.73 0.88
N GLN A 131 10.95 0.42 0.20
CA GLN A 131 10.63 0.50 -1.22
C GLN A 131 11.66 -0.20 -2.12
N GLN A 132 12.94 -0.24 -1.73
CA GLN A 132 13.97 -0.99 -2.45
C GLN A 132 13.74 -2.51 -2.35
N LEU A 133 13.24 -3.00 -1.21
CA LEU A 133 12.85 -4.40 -1.05
C LEU A 133 11.67 -4.74 -1.97
N LEU A 134 10.64 -3.89 -2.02
CA LEU A 134 9.51 -4.09 -2.93
C LEU A 134 9.93 -4.06 -4.40
N ASP A 135 10.80 -3.14 -4.79
CA ASP A 135 11.33 -3.05 -6.16
C ASP A 135 12.08 -4.32 -6.58
N ARG A 136 12.81 -4.94 -5.66
CA ARG A 136 13.61 -6.13 -5.96
C ARG A 136 12.81 -7.43 -5.88
N LEU A 137 11.89 -7.54 -4.93
CA LEU A 137 11.20 -8.80 -4.60
C LEU A 137 9.79 -8.88 -5.18
N PHE A 138 9.04 -7.77 -5.19
CA PHE A 138 7.63 -7.76 -5.59
C PHE A 138 7.42 -7.23 -7.01
N TRP A 139 8.16 -6.22 -7.45
CA TRP A 139 8.00 -5.68 -8.81
C TRP A 139 8.20 -6.71 -9.94
N PRO A 140 9.18 -7.63 -9.89
CA PRO A 140 9.33 -8.64 -10.94
C PRO A 140 8.10 -9.55 -11.09
N ILE A 141 7.47 -9.93 -9.98
CA ILE A 141 6.32 -10.84 -9.96
C ILE A 141 4.97 -10.11 -10.18
N ALA A 142 4.90 -8.82 -9.86
CA ALA A 142 3.66 -8.04 -9.98
C ALA A 142 3.31 -7.63 -11.41
N GLN A 143 4.32 -7.46 -12.27
CA GLN A 143 4.13 -6.92 -13.63
C GLN A 143 3.18 -7.75 -14.51
N SER A 144 3.03 -9.05 -14.24
CA SER A 144 2.13 -9.94 -14.98
C SER A 144 0.65 -9.78 -14.59
N SER A 145 0.35 -9.28 -13.38
CA SER A 145 -1.00 -9.25 -12.81
C SER A 145 -1.20 -8.06 -11.87
N MET A 146 -1.16 -6.85 -12.40
CA MET A 146 -1.35 -5.63 -11.61
C MET A 146 -2.40 -4.68 -12.18
N ILE A 147 -3.01 -3.91 -11.29
CA ILE A 147 -3.56 -2.58 -11.60
C ILE A 147 -2.71 -1.53 -10.89
N ALA A 148 -2.06 -0.67 -11.67
CA ALA A 148 -1.33 0.48 -11.15
C ALA A 148 -2.06 1.78 -11.52
N HIS A 149 -2.59 2.48 -10.53
CA HIS A 149 -3.20 3.80 -10.71
C HIS A 149 -2.14 4.88 -10.55
N ASP A 150 -2.06 5.78 -11.54
CA ASP A 150 -0.99 6.77 -11.61
C ASP A 150 -1.50 8.12 -12.10
N SER A 151 -1.11 9.18 -11.39
CA SER A 151 -1.47 10.56 -11.73
C SER A 151 -0.32 11.33 -12.42
N TYR A 152 0.94 10.90 -12.31
CA TYR A 152 2.09 11.69 -12.76
C TYR A 152 3.23 10.90 -13.43
N CYS A 153 3.31 9.59 -13.23
CA CYS A 153 4.47 8.77 -13.56
C CYS A 153 4.22 7.82 -14.75
N CYS A 154 3.17 8.04 -15.55
CA CYS A 154 2.76 7.17 -16.67
C CYS A 154 3.75 7.17 -17.85
N GLU A 155 4.65 8.15 -17.93
CA GLU A 155 5.79 8.07 -18.85
C GLU A 155 6.80 7.02 -18.40
N ARG A 156 7.07 6.95 -17.08
CA ARG A 156 7.97 5.98 -16.47
C ARG A 156 7.34 4.58 -16.37
N PHE A 157 6.03 4.52 -16.15
CA PHE A 157 5.26 3.29 -15.98
C PHE A 157 4.14 3.20 -17.02
N PRO A 158 4.46 2.83 -18.28
CA PRO A 158 3.50 2.88 -19.39
C PRO A 158 2.32 1.92 -19.26
N ASN A 159 2.44 0.89 -18.41
CA ASN A 159 1.36 -0.06 -18.11
C ASN A 159 0.44 0.40 -16.96
N SER A 160 0.65 1.60 -16.44
CA SER A 160 -0.26 2.19 -15.44
C SER A 160 -1.50 2.74 -16.12
N LYS A 161 -2.57 2.85 -15.35
CA LYS A 161 -3.82 3.49 -15.75
C LYS A 161 -4.03 4.79 -14.97
N PRO A 162 -4.79 5.74 -15.52
CA PRO A 162 -5.25 6.90 -14.76
C PRO A 162 -6.08 6.46 -13.55
N TYR A 163 -6.12 7.30 -12.53
CA TYR A 163 -7.08 7.15 -11.45
C TYR A 163 -8.54 7.25 -11.94
N PRO A 164 -9.48 6.50 -11.32
CA PRO A 164 -10.87 6.41 -11.77
C PRO A 164 -11.70 7.67 -11.48
N SER A 165 -11.26 8.52 -10.55
CA SER A 165 -11.93 9.79 -10.23
C SER A 165 -11.05 11.00 -10.52
N GLN A 166 -11.65 12.19 -10.53
CA GLN A 166 -10.91 13.45 -10.63
C GLN A 166 -10.43 13.87 -9.23
N ARG A 167 -9.27 14.50 -9.13
CA ARG A 167 -8.77 14.99 -7.84
C ARG A 167 -9.68 16.09 -7.29
N LYS A 168 -10.05 15.97 -6.02
CA LYS A 168 -10.81 16.97 -5.27
C LYS A 168 -9.93 17.63 -4.21
N ASP A 169 -10.07 18.95 -4.05
CA ASP A 169 -9.40 19.76 -3.03
C ASP A 169 -7.87 19.64 -2.97
N GLY A 170 -7.25 19.18 -4.06
CA GLY A 170 -5.82 18.88 -4.13
C GLY A 170 -5.37 17.73 -3.21
N LEU A 171 -6.29 16.93 -2.67
CA LEU A 171 -5.98 15.75 -1.84
C LEU A 171 -5.37 14.64 -2.69
N PHE A 172 -4.40 13.91 -2.14
CA PHE A 172 -3.78 12.76 -2.81
C PHE A 172 -3.68 11.54 -1.89
N VAL A 173 -3.70 10.35 -2.50
CA VAL A 173 -3.54 9.07 -1.79
C VAL A 173 -2.16 9.00 -1.14
N GLY A 174 -2.10 8.62 0.15
CA GLY A 174 -0.85 8.57 0.92
C GLY A 174 -0.41 9.92 1.51
N ARG A 175 -1.31 10.92 1.57
CA ARG A 175 -1.02 12.19 2.23
C ARG A 175 -1.14 12.06 3.76
N PRO A 176 -0.12 12.49 4.53
CA PRO A 176 -0.25 12.57 5.98
C PRO A 176 -1.37 13.51 6.44
N ILE A 177 -2.14 13.12 7.45
CA ILE A 177 -3.31 13.84 7.99
C ILE A 177 -2.92 15.22 8.52
N TYR A 178 -1.74 15.33 9.15
CA TYR A 178 -1.21 16.58 9.68
C TYR A 178 -0.63 17.50 8.59
N SER A 179 -0.47 17.01 7.35
CA SER A 179 0.07 17.79 6.25
C SER A 179 -1.00 18.70 5.63
N LYS A 180 -0.66 19.97 5.47
CA LYS A 180 -1.45 20.94 4.69
C LYS A 180 -1.14 20.89 3.18
N ALA A 181 -0.31 19.94 2.74
CA ALA A 181 0.05 19.80 1.35
C ALA A 181 -1.19 19.52 0.49
N ILE A 182 -1.34 20.31 -0.57
CA ILE A 182 -2.35 20.10 -1.60
C ILE A 182 -1.66 20.19 -2.95
N LEU A 183 -2.08 19.32 -3.86
CA LEU A 183 -1.52 19.27 -5.20
C LEU A 183 -2.29 20.22 -6.11
N LYS A 184 -1.57 21.21 -6.66
CA LYS A 184 -2.13 22.25 -7.55
C LYS A 184 -1.64 22.10 -8.99
N SER A 185 -0.75 21.16 -9.24
CA SER A 185 -0.13 20.94 -10.55
C SER A 185 -1.02 20.02 -11.39
N PRO A 186 -1.32 20.38 -12.65
CA PRO A 186 -2.08 19.49 -13.53
C PRO A 186 -1.31 18.21 -13.81
N CYS A 187 -2.03 17.12 -14.03
CA CYS A 187 -1.42 15.87 -14.47
C CYS A 187 -0.87 15.96 -15.90
N PRO A 188 0.17 15.19 -16.25
CA PRO A 188 0.55 14.94 -17.63
C PRO A 188 -0.62 14.38 -18.45
N GLN A 189 -0.73 14.75 -19.73
CA GLN A 189 -1.84 14.30 -20.59
C GLN A 189 -1.92 12.77 -20.69
N LYS A 190 -0.77 12.08 -20.73
CA LYS A 190 -0.68 10.62 -20.76
C LYS A 190 -1.24 9.93 -19.50
N CYS A 191 -1.31 10.65 -18.38
CA CYS A 191 -1.88 10.16 -17.12
C CYS A 191 -3.36 10.44 -16.96
N ARG A 192 -4.02 11.01 -17.96
CA ARG A 192 -5.45 11.33 -17.91
C ARG A 192 -6.27 10.23 -18.59
N PRO A 193 -7.52 10.00 -18.17
CA PRO A 193 -8.42 9.09 -18.87
C PRO A 193 -8.65 9.53 -20.32
N ALA A 194 -8.52 8.59 -21.26
CA ALA A 194 -8.63 8.86 -22.70
C ALA A 194 -9.99 9.45 -23.14
N ASN A 195 -11.06 9.12 -22.40
CA ASN A 195 -12.44 9.52 -22.74
C ASN A 195 -12.96 10.69 -21.87
N THR A 196 -12.08 11.50 -21.30
CA THR A 196 -12.49 12.66 -20.49
C THR A 196 -12.43 13.96 -21.28
N THR A 197 -13.28 14.91 -20.90
CA THR A 197 -13.29 16.27 -21.46
C THR A 197 -11.95 16.96 -21.22
N SER A 198 -11.64 17.99 -22.02
CA SER A 198 -10.45 18.84 -21.83
C SER A 198 -10.30 19.44 -20.42
N GLU A 199 -11.40 19.50 -19.67
CA GLU A 199 -11.49 19.96 -18.28
C GLU A 199 -10.85 19.00 -17.26
N TRP A 200 -10.59 17.73 -17.61
CA TRP A 200 -9.92 16.78 -16.72
C TRP A 200 -8.41 17.06 -16.68
N THR A 201 -8.04 18.12 -15.97
CA THR A 201 -6.66 18.58 -15.83
C THR A 201 -5.99 18.06 -14.56
N TYR A 202 -6.80 17.68 -13.57
CA TYR A 202 -6.37 17.16 -12.28
C TYR A 202 -6.88 15.73 -12.08
N CYS A 203 -6.06 14.76 -12.46
CA CYS A 203 -5.96 13.56 -11.65
C CYS A 203 -5.16 13.87 -10.38
#